data_AF-A0A6S7GTR8-F1
#
_entry.id   AF-A0A6S7GTR8-F1
#
_cell.length_a   1.000
_cell.length_b   1.000
_cell.length_c   1.000
_cell.angle_alpha   90.00
_cell.angle_beta   90.00
_cell.angle_gamma   90.00
#
_symmetry.space_group_name_H-M   'P 1'
#
loop_
_entity.id
_entity.type
_entity.pdbx_description
1 polymer ?
#
loop_
_entity_poly.entity_id
_entity_poly.type
_entity_poly.pdbx_seq_one_letter_code
_entity_poly.pdbx_strand_id
1 'polypeptide(L)'
;MASSLPPFPPLNVEDDPITTSQHWTKWKKRFENFLLSMDIDDETRKRALLLHYIGSSAFDIFETSADTGHEKGYKKAMDRLAKHFTPQYNVDYETYLFCQARQQPTETLDQFTT
;
A
#
# COMPACT_ATOMS: atom_id res chain seq x y z
N MET A 1 -32.77 -2.91 -5.17
CA MET A 1 -31.98 -4.07 -4.74
C MET A 1 -30.68 -3.53 -4.19
N ALA A 2 -30.49 -3.53 -2.87
CA ALA A 2 -29.22 -3.08 -2.29
C ALA A 2 -28.17 -4.16 -2.58
N SER A 3 -27.43 -4.02 -3.68
CA SER A 3 -26.24 -4.82 -3.92
C SER A 3 -25.20 -4.38 -2.90
N SER A 4 -25.12 -5.11 -1.78
CA SER A 4 -24.08 -4.89 -0.79
C SER A 4 -22.71 -5.07 -1.45
N LEU A 5 -21.85 -4.08 -1.25
CA LEU A 5 -20.45 -4.19 -1.61
C LEU A 5 -19.84 -5.41 -0.89
N PRO A 6 -19.08 -6.27 -1.59
CA PRO A 6 -18.49 -7.46 -0.99
C PRO A 6 -17.43 -7.04 0.03
N PRO A 7 -17.20 -7.90 1.04
CA PRO A 7 -16.21 -7.64 2.07
C PRO A 7 -14.81 -7.65 1.45
N PHE A 8 -14.08 -6.55 1.64
CA PHE A 8 -12.69 -6.42 1.25
C PHE A 8 -11.93 -5.77 2.41
N PRO A 9 -10.83 -6.39 2.90
CA PRO A 9 -10.16 -5.94 4.11
C PRO A 9 -9.43 -4.60 3.88
N PRO A 10 -9.48 -3.68 4.86
CA PRO A 10 -8.76 -2.41 4.78
C PRO A 10 -7.25 -2.60 4.87
N LEU A 11 -6.51 -1.54 4.55
CA LEU A 11 -5.07 -1.50 4.74
C LEU A 11 -4.77 -1.31 6.24
N ASN A 12 -3.93 -2.17 6.82
CA ASN A 12 -3.42 -1.97 8.17
C ASN A 12 -2.20 -1.03 8.11
N VAL A 13 -2.31 0.14 8.76
CA VAL A 13 -1.27 1.19 8.75
C VAL A 13 -0.49 1.23 10.07
N GLU A 14 -0.85 0.39 11.06
CA GLU A 14 -0.30 0.45 12.41
C GLU A 14 1.07 -0.26 12.59
N ASP A 15 1.60 -0.88 11.54
CA ASP A 15 2.85 -1.67 11.57
C ASP A 15 4.09 -0.83 11.16
N ASP A 16 5.30 -1.34 11.43
CA ASP A 16 6.58 -0.78 10.99
C ASP A 16 6.59 -0.38 9.49
N PRO A 17 7.30 0.70 9.08
CA PRO A 17 7.24 1.24 7.72
C PRO A 17 7.61 0.23 6.62
N ILE A 18 8.48 -0.74 6.92
CA ILE A 18 8.84 -1.85 6.01
C ILE A 18 7.61 -2.76 5.81
N THR A 19 6.94 -3.14 6.90
CA THR A 19 5.73 -3.95 6.90
C THR A 19 4.57 -3.23 6.19
N THR A 20 4.39 -1.93 6.45
CA THR A 20 3.37 -1.12 5.79
C THR A 20 3.52 -1.12 4.27
N SER A 21 4.76 -1.07 3.76
CA SER A 21 5.01 -1.06 2.31
C SER A 21 4.69 -2.38 1.61
N GLN A 22 5.03 -3.49 2.27
CA GLN A 22 4.70 -4.83 1.79
C GLN A 22 3.18 -5.04 1.82
N HIS A 23 2.53 -4.60 2.89
CA HIS A 23 1.07 -4.61 3.04
C HIS A 23 0.40 -3.77 1.96
N TRP A 24 0.90 -2.56 1.69
CA TRP A 24 0.43 -1.71 0.60
C TRP A 24 0.52 -2.39 -0.76
N THR A 25 1.69 -2.95 -1.09
CA THR A 25 1.91 -3.62 -2.38
C THR A 25 0.97 -4.81 -2.56
N LYS A 26 0.77 -5.61 -1.51
CA LYS A 26 -0.17 -6.74 -1.50
C LYS A 26 -1.63 -6.26 -1.62
N TRP A 27 -1.99 -5.23 -0.86
CA TRP A 27 -3.33 -4.66 -0.85
C TRP A 27 -3.71 -4.07 -2.21
N LYS A 28 -2.81 -3.28 -2.82
CA LYS A 28 -2.99 -2.69 -4.16
C LYS A 28 -3.30 -3.76 -5.22
N LYS A 29 -2.50 -4.84 -5.27
CA LYS A 29 -2.74 -5.96 -6.20
C LYS A 29 -4.10 -6.62 -5.99
N ARG A 30 -4.51 -6.83 -4.73
CA ARG A 30 -5.83 -7.39 -4.41
C ARG A 30 -6.97 -6.44 -4.82
N PHE A 31 -6.79 -5.14 -4.64
CA PHE A 31 -7.75 -4.12 -5.02
C PHE A 31 -7.90 -4.02 -6.55
N GLU A 32 -6.80 -4.11 -7.30
CA GLU A 32 -6.85 -4.14 -8.78
C GLU A 32 -7.58 -5.39 -9.28
N ASN A 33 -7.29 -6.57 -8.72
CA ASN A 33 -8.03 -7.80 -9.05
C ASN A 33 -9.52 -7.70 -8.71
N PHE A 34 -9.85 -7.00 -7.63
CA PHE A 34 -11.24 -6.74 -7.24
C PHE A 34 -11.96 -5.82 -8.24
N LEU A 35 -11.31 -4.75 -8.71
CA LEU A 35 -11.89 -3.89 -9.75
C LEU A 35 -12.11 -4.64 -11.06
N LEU A 36 -11.16 -5.51 -11.43
CA LEU A 36 -11.27 -6.36 -12.61
C LEU A 36 -12.43 -7.37 -12.49
N SER A 37 -12.61 -8.00 -11.32
CA SER A 37 -13.69 -8.98 -11.13
C SER A 37 -15.09 -8.36 -11.15
N MET A 38 -15.20 -7.06 -10.88
CA MET A 38 -16.45 -6.31 -10.93
C MET A 38 -16.73 -5.60 -12.26
N ASP A 39 -15.81 -5.71 -13.23
CA ASP A 39 -15.89 -5.01 -14.51
C ASP A 39 -16.10 -3.49 -14.36
N ILE A 40 -15.38 -2.89 -13.40
CA ILE A 40 -15.48 -1.45 -13.13
C ILE A 40 -14.39 -0.75 -13.90
N ASP A 41 -14.77 -0.04 -14.96
CA ASP A 41 -13.82 0.74 -15.76
C ASP A 41 -13.84 2.26 -15.49
N ASP A 42 -14.95 2.80 -15.02
CA ASP A 42 -15.10 4.24 -14.76
C ASP A 42 -14.10 4.75 -13.70
N GLU A 43 -13.29 5.74 -14.06
CA GLU A 43 -12.24 6.28 -13.18
C GLU A 43 -12.82 6.91 -11.90
N THR A 44 -13.97 7.56 -12.02
CA THR A 44 -14.68 8.17 -10.89
C THR A 44 -15.09 7.11 -9.87
N ARG A 45 -15.68 6.00 -10.35
CA ARG A 45 -16.07 4.85 -9.53
C ARG A 45 -14.85 4.14 -8.93
N LYS A 46 -13.77 3.95 -9.70
CA LYS A 46 -12.51 3.37 -9.19
C LYS A 46 -11.94 4.21 -8.04
N ARG A 47 -11.92 5.55 -8.17
CA ARG A 47 -11.47 6.46 -7.11
C ARG A 47 -12.35 6.39 -5.88
N ALA A 48 -13.67 6.38 -6.04
CA ALA A 48 -14.60 6.26 -4.91
C ALA A 48 -14.40 4.94 -4.15
N LEU A 49 -14.23 3.83 -4.88
CA LEU A 49 -13.98 2.51 -4.28
C LEU A 49 -12.62 2.46 -3.59
N LEU A 50 -11.59 3.06 -4.17
CA LEU A 50 -10.27 3.15 -3.56
C LEU A 50 -10.37 3.79 -2.17
N LEU A 51 -10.99 4.96 -2.09
CA LEU A 51 -11.15 5.69 -0.83
C LEU A 51 -12.09 4.99 0.16
N HIS A 52 -13.10 4.27 -0.32
CA HIS A 52 -14.01 3.51 0.54
C HIS A 52 -13.33 2.30 1.19
N TYR A 53 -12.49 1.57 0.44
CA TYR A 53 -11.93 0.30 0.89
C TYR A 53 -10.54 0.42 1.53
N ILE A 54 -9.84 1.53 1.37
CA ILE A 54 -8.48 1.69 1.90
C ILE A 54 -8.42 1.72 3.43
N GLY A 55 -9.53 2.08 4.09
CA GLY A 55 -9.64 2.16 5.55
C GLY A 55 -9.43 3.58 6.08
N SER A 56 -9.89 3.82 7.31
CA SER A 56 -9.95 5.17 7.91
C SER A 56 -8.58 5.84 7.98
N SER A 57 -7.58 5.17 8.56
CA SER A 57 -6.25 5.77 8.77
C SER A 57 -5.58 6.17 7.45
N ALA A 58 -5.72 5.35 6.42
CA ALA A 58 -5.17 5.65 5.09
C ALA A 58 -5.98 6.72 4.33
N PHE A 59 -7.29 6.81 4.60
CA PHE A 59 -8.14 7.88 4.09
C PHE A 59 -7.76 9.23 4.71
N ASP A 60 -7.50 9.29 6.01
CA ASP A 60 -7.08 10.51 6.71
C ASP A 60 -5.73 11.03 6.17
N ILE A 61 -4.80 10.13 5.84
CA ILE A 61 -3.53 10.45 5.16
C ILE A 61 -3.79 11.07 3.78
N PHE A 62 -4.76 10.54 3.04
CA PHE A 62 -5.15 11.07 1.74
C PHE A 62 -5.79 12.47 1.85
N GLU A 63 -6.61 12.73 2.87
CA GLU A 63 -7.23 14.04 3.08
C GLU A 63 -6.25 15.09 3.58
N THR A 64 -5.34 14.72 4.50
CA THR A 64 -4.36 15.64 5.11
C THR A 64 -3.36 16.19 4.11
N SER A 65 -3.10 15.44 3.02
CA SER A 65 -2.15 15.89 2.03
C SER A 65 -2.75 17.03 1.20
N ALA A 66 -1.99 18.13 1.02
CA ALA A 66 -2.50 19.43 0.52
C ALA A 66 -2.98 19.47 -0.95
N ASP A 67 -2.70 18.42 -1.73
CA ASP A 67 -3.12 18.28 -3.13
C ASP A 67 -4.37 17.39 -3.25
N THR A 68 -5.49 17.80 -2.64
CA THR A 68 -6.80 17.11 -2.71
C THR A 68 -7.42 17.19 -4.10
N GLY A 69 -6.64 17.63 -5.11
CA GLY A 69 -6.94 17.81 -6.51
C GLY A 69 -8.28 17.20 -6.93
N HIS A 70 -9.21 18.09 -7.25
CA HIS A 70 -10.44 17.78 -8.00
C HIS A 70 -10.16 17.15 -9.38
N GLU A 71 -8.89 16.91 -9.73
CA GLU A 71 -8.45 16.11 -10.86
C GLU A 71 -8.89 14.66 -10.67
N LYS A 72 -9.91 14.29 -11.45
CA LYS A 72 -10.78 13.11 -11.32
C LYS A 72 -10.10 11.76 -11.58
N GLY A 73 -8.76 11.70 -11.61
CA GLY A 73 -8.02 10.51 -12.03
C GLY A 73 -7.78 9.52 -10.88
N TYR A 74 -8.25 8.28 -11.05
CA TYR A 74 -7.91 7.15 -10.17
C TYR A 74 -6.39 6.95 -10.02
N LYS A 75 -5.65 7.09 -11.13
CA LYS A 75 -4.19 6.92 -11.15
C LYS A 75 -3.47 7.89 -10.22
N LYS A 76 -3.82 9.18 -10.26
CA LYS A 76 -3.21 10.21 -9.39
C LYS A 76 -3.45 9.91 -7.92
N ALA A 77 -4.66 9.46 -7.57
CA ALA A 77 -4.98 9.06 -6.20
C ALA A 77 -4.16 7.84 -5.75
N MET A 78 -4.02 6.83 -6.61
CA MET A 78 -3.23 5.63 -6.34
C MET A 78 -1.73 5.95 -6.19
N ASP A 79 -1.16 6.77 -7.07
CA ASP A 79 0.26 7.13 -7.03
C ASP A 79 0.59 7.95 -5.79
N ARG A 80 -0.34 8.80 -5.35
CA ARG A 80 -0.20 9.59 -4.13
C ARG A 80 -0.13 8.71 -2.89
N LEU A 81 -1.07 7.77 -2.76
CA LEU A 81 -1.07 6.81 -1.67
C LEU A 81 0.19 5.94 -1.72
N ALA A 82 0.58 5.51 -2.93
CA ALA A 82 1.82 4.77 -3.12
C ALA A 82 3.05 5.55 -2.66
N LYS A 83 3.14 6.85 -2.92
CA LYS A 83 4.25 7.69 -2.45
C LYS A 83 4.34 7.76 -0.92
N HIS A 84 3.21 7.69 -0.23
CA HIS A 84 3.19 7.69 1.24
C HIS A 84 3.57 6.35 1.85
N PHE A 85 3.11 5.24 1.24
CA PHE A 85 3.35 3.89 1.77
C PHE A 85 4.59 3.21 1.19
N THR A 86 5.21 3.76 0.15
CA THR A 86 6.51 3.28 -0.34
C THR A 86 7.60 3.84 0.57
N PRO A 87 8.46 3.01 1.17
CA PRO A 87 9.57 3.49 1.97
C PRO A 87 10.48 4.28 1.05
N GLN A 88 10.89 5.48 1.46
CA GLN A 88 12.04 6.11 0.86
C GLN A 88 13.28 5.37 1.37
N TYR A 89 13.66 4.30 0.69
CA TYR A 89 14.91 3.60 0.99
C TYR A 89 16.08 4.44 0.50
N ASN A 90 17.06 4.66 1.35
CA ASN A 90 18.35 5.14 0.92
C ASN A 90 19.18 3.91 0.53
N VAL A 91 19.40 3.72 -0.77
CA VAL A 91 20.17 2.59 -1.32
C VAL A 91 21.54 2.47 -0.65
N ASP A 92 22.20 3.60 -0.38
CA ASP A 92 23.53 3.60 0.23
C ASP A 92 23.48 3.11 1.68
N TYR A 93 22.42 3.46 2.41
CA TYR A 93 22.21 3.02 3.79
C TYR A 93 21.89 1.52 3.86
N GLU A 94 21.00 1.03 3.00
CA GLU A 94 20.67 -0.40 2.93
C GLU A 94 21.88 -1.24 2.49
N THR A 95 22.67 -0.74 1.54
CA THR A 95 23.91 -1.38 1.10
C THR A 95 24.93 -1.43 2.25
N TYR A 96 25.06 -0.33 3.00
CA TYR A 96 25.91 -0.29 4.19
C TYR A 96 25.48 -1.33 5.23
N LEU A 97 24.18 -1.42 5.55
CA LEU A 97 23.64 -2.42 6.47
C LEU A 97 23.91 -3.85 5.98
N PHE A 98 23.69 -4.12 4.68
CA PHE A 98 23.97 -5.41 4.07
C PHE A 98 25.46 -5.79 4.16
N CYS A 99 26.37 -4.85 3.88
CA CYS A 99 27.81 -5.09 4.03
C CYS A 99 28.24 -5.29 5.50
N GLN A 100 27.45 -4.83 6.47
CA GLN A 100 27.68 -5.06 7.89
C GLN A 100 27.01 -6.31 8.45
N ALA A 101 26.09 -6.93 7.69
CA ALA A 101 25.40 -8.12 8.11
C ALA A 101 26.40 -9.26 8.39
N ARG A 102 26.31 -9.82 9.60
CA ARG A 102 27.07 -10.99 10.03
C ARG A 102 26.12 -11.97 10.71
N GLN A 103 26.27 -13.24 10.40
CA GLN A 103 25.52 -14.32 11.03
C GLN A 103 25.66 -14.20 12.55
N GLN A 104 24.54 -14.17 13.27
CA GLN A 104 24.57 -14.12 14.72
C GLN A 104 25.01 -15.47 15.30
N PRO A 105 25.65 -15.51 16.48
CA PRO A 105 26.15 -16.76 17.06
C PRO A 105 25.08 -17.85 17.27
N THR A 106 23.82 -17.44 17.40
CA THR A 106 22.66 -18.31 17.63
C THR A 106 21.78 -18.52 16.39
N GLU A 107 22.14 -17.93 15.25
CA GLU A 107 21.35 -17.96 14.03
C GLU A 107 21.79 -19.13 13.13
N THR A 108 20.82 -19.89 12.60
CA THR A 108 21.13 -20.98 11.67
C THR A 108 21.50 -20.43 10.29
N LEU A 109 22.21 -21.22 9.49
CA LEU A 109 22.61 -20.80 8.14
C LEU A 109 21.38 -20.46 7.29
N ASP A 110 20.32 -21.27 7.36
CA ASP A 110 19.08 -21.03 6.62
C ASP A 110 18.41 -19.70 6.99
N GLN A 111 18.43 -19.33 8.27
CA GLN A 111 17.88 -18.05 8.75
C GLN A 111 18.68 -16.86 8.23
N PHE A 112 20.01 -16.96 8.20
CA PHE A 112 20.88 -15.89 7.73
C PHE A 112 20.78 -15.66 6.21
N THR A 113 20.45 -16.70 5.43
CA THR A 113 20.39 -16.64 3.96
C THR A 113 19.01 -16.32 3.38
N THR A 114 17.96 -16.23 4.23
CA THR A 114 16.57 -15.98 3.82
C THR A 114 16.24 -14.50 3.90
#